data_AF-A0A2W1MNB3-F1
#
_entry.id   AF-A0A2W1MNB3-F1
#
_cell.length_a   1.000
_cell.length_b   1.000
_cell.length_c   1.000
_cell.angle_alpha   90.00
_cell.angle_beta   90.00
_cell.angle_gamma   90.00
#
_symmetry.space_group_name_H-M   'P 1'
#
loop_
_entity.id
_entity.type
_entity.pdbx_description
1 polymer ?
#
loop_
_entity_poly.entity_id
_entity_poly.type
_entity_poly.pdbx_seq_one_letter_code
_entity_poly.pdbx_strand_id
1 'polypeptide(L)'
;MPPKKKPVNTAAVGTVQHDSLPRPVTDEEWADYSTAFPGLTRANVYVTSPGCYDGYNCIGWTVGDTTLEFDVEAVTGMVQFYLSKGFLEVPAGDGAADVDLMAISNGHFASHATKKYTGPRVQGMPDGLWESKLYPGARVTHGRLELAGETYGVLVKSFRKA
;
A
#
# COMPACT_ATOMS: atom_id res chain seq x y z
N MET A 1 10.05 13.45 16.06
CA MET A 1 8.84 13.87 16.80
C MET A 1 8.06 12.62 17.18
N PRO A 2 7.40 12.55 18.34
CA PRO A 2 6.54 11.41 18.65
C PRO A 2 5.31 11.41 17.69
N PRO A 3 4.89 10.26 17.16
CA PRO A 3 3.76 10.15 16.24
C PRO A 3 2.46 10.62 16.92
N LYS A 4 1.67 11.45 16.22
CA LYS A 4 0.41 11.98 16.74
C LYS A 4 -0.67 10.89 16.67
N LYS A 5 -0.99 10.30 17.82
CA LYS A 5 -2.15 9.40 17.98
C LYS A 5 -3.45 10.17 17.70
N LYS A 6 -4.27 9.71 16.75
CA LYS A 6 -5.69 10.08 16.67
C LYS A 6 -6.54 8.91 17.21
N PRO A 7 -7.52 9.16 18.11
CA PRO A 7 -8.44 8.13 18.56
C PRO A 7 -9.45 7.73 17.47
N VAL A 8 -9.87 6.46 17.47
CA VAL A 8 -10.74 5.84 16.47
C VAL A 8 -12.22 6.07 16.79
N ASN A 9 -13.03 6.40 15.78
CA ASN A 9 -14.49 6.36 15.84
C ASN A 9 -14.97 5.07 15.14
N THR A 10 -15.36 4.07 15.91
CA THR A 10 -15.70 2.71 15.44
C THR A 10 -17.14 2.55 14.92
N ALA A 11 -17.74 3.59 14.35
CA ALA A 11 -19.12 3.52 13.89
C ALA A 11 -19.22 3.01 12.44
N ALA A 12 -19.87 1.86 12.29
CA ALA A 12 -20.41 1.26 11.07
C ALA A 12 -19.43 0.55 10.12
N VAL A 13 -19.30 -0.77 10.27
CA VAL A 13 -19.00 -1.65 9.13
C VAL A 13 -19.93 -2.85 9.21
N GLY A 14 -20.89 -2.91 8.27
CA GLY A 14 -21.73 -4.08 8.08
C GLY A 14 -20.88 -5.30 7.75
N THR A 15 -21.28 -6.47 8.23
CA THR A 15 -20.62 -7.75 7.98
C THR A 15 -20.69 -8.10 6.49
N VAL A 16 -19.67 -7.71 5.72
CA VAL A 16 -19.45 -8.23 4.37
C VAL A 16 -18.92 -9.65 4.49
N GLN A 17 -19.60 -10.59 3.86
CA GLN A 17 -19.32 -12.02 3.87
C GLN A 17 -17.86 -12.29 3.46
N HIS A 18 -17.14 -13.05 4.29
CA HIS A 18 -15.71 -13.37 4.18
C HIS A 18 -15.42 -14.44 3.11
N ASP A 19 -15.91 -14.25 1.90
CA ASP A 19 -15.57 -15.16 0.81
C ASP A 19 -14.05 -15.11 0.57
N SER A 20 -13.42 -16.29 0.57
CA SER A 20 -11.99 -16.58 0.60
C SER A 20 -11.10 -15.54 -0.11
N LEU A 21 -10.26 -14.85 0.66
CA LEU A 21 -9.26 -13.91 0.13
C LEU A 21 -7.95 -14.65 -0.23
N PRO A 22 -7.21 -14.19 -1.25
CA PRO A 22 -7.54 -13.05 -2.10
C PRO A 22 -8.67 -13.37 -3.11
N ARG A 23 -9.41 -12.34 -3.52
CA ARG A 23 -10.46 -12.46 -4.55
C ARG A 23 -10.31 -11.37 -5.61
N PRO A 24 -10.78 -11.58 -6.85
CA PRO A 24 -10.90 -10.49 -7.82
C PRO A 24 -11.77 -9.35 -7.28
N VAL A 25 -11.51 -8.13 -7.76
CA VAL A 25 -12.40 -6.99 -7.51
C VAL A 25 -13.73 -7.15 -8.25
N THR A 26 -14.81 -6.71 -7.59
CA THR A 26 -16.13 -6.55 -8.22
C THR A 26 -16.11 -5.42 -9.26
N ASP A 27 -17.15 -5.31 -10.08
CA ASP A 27 -17.28 -4.20 -11.04
C ASP A 27 -17.37 -2.83 -10.35
N GLU A 28 -18.03 -2.77 -9.20
CA GLU A 28 -18.16 -1.56 -8.39
C GLU A 28 -16.82 -1.12 -7.80
N GLU A 29 -16.11 -2.03 -7.11
CA GLU A 29 -14.75 -1.77 -6.61
C GLU A 29 -13.80 -1.36 -7.73
N TRP A 30 -13.93 -1.98 -8.91
CA TRP A 30 -13.11 -1.63 -10.07
C TRP A 30 -13.40 -0.22 -10.60
N ALA A 31 -14.66 0.20 -10.66
CA ALA A 31 -15.02 1.55 -11.09
C ALA A 31 -14.39 2.62 -10.18
N ASP A 32 -14.40 2.39 -8.87
CA ASP A 32 -13.79 3.28 -7.89
C ASP A 32 -12.26 3.32 -8.05
N TYR A 33 -11.61 2.15 -8.10
CA TYR A 33 -10.15 2.08 -8.21
C TYR A 33 -9.62 2.64 -9.52
N SER A 34 -10.23 2.29 -10.66
CA SER A 34 -9.77 2.75 -11.97
C SER A 34 -9.95 4.25 -12.18
N THR A 35 -10.94 4.87 -11.51
CA THR A 35 -11.11 6.32 -11.50
C THR A 35 -10.00 7.00 -10.69
N ALA A 36 -9.66 6.47 -9.52
CA ALA A 36 -8.63 7.05 -8.64
C ALA A 36 -7.19 6.77 -9.13
N PHE A 37 -6.98 5.64 -9.80
CA PHE A 37 -5.69 5.16 -10.28
C PHE A 37 -5.81 4.63 -11.72
N PRO A 38 -5.77 5.51 -12.73
CA PRO A 38 -5.95 5.13 -14.14
C PRO A 38 -4.88 4.17 -14.69
N GLY A 39 -3.73 4.05 -14.00
CA GLY A 39 -2.66 3.11 -14.35
C GLY A 39 -2.89 1.67 -13.89
N LEU A 40 -3.94 1.41 -13.11
CA LEU A 40 -4.28 0.05 -12.67
C LEU A 40 -4.71 -0.83 -13.84
N THR A 41 -4.29 -2.09 -13.81
CA THR A 41 -4.81 -3.13 -14.69
C THR A 41 -5.73 -4.04 -13.88
N ARG A 42 -6.99 -4.21 -14.29
CA ARG A 42 -7.96 -5.02 -13.54
C ARG A 42 -7.48 -6.44 -13.22
N ALA A 43 -6.74 -7.05 -14.15
CA ALA A 43 -6.14 -8.39 -13.98
C ALA A 43 -5.11 -8.48 -12.84
N ASN A 44 -4.57 -7.35 -12.38
CA ASN A 44 -3.60 -7.27 -11.29
C ASN A 44 -4.24 -6.93 -9.94
N VAL A 45 -5.54 -6.58 -9.91
CA VAL A 45 -6.22 -6.10 -8.71
C VAL A 45 -7.07 -7.19 -8.06
N TYR A 46 -6.55 -7.72 -6.96
CA TYR A 46 -7.24 -8.66 -6.08
C TYR A 46 -7.37 -8.03 -4.70
N VAL A 47 -8.55 -8.13 -4.09
CA VAL A 47 -8.75 -7.76 -2.69
C VAL A 47 -8.11 -8.83 -1.81
N THR A 48 -7.16 -8.42 -0.97
CA THR A 48 -6.38 -9.31 -0.08
C THR A 48 -6.76 -9.12 1.39
N SER A 49 -7.52 -8.07 1.70
CA SER A 49 -8.10 -7.79 3.01
C SER A 49 -9.37 -6.98 2.82
N PRO A 50 -10.46 -7.30 3.54
CA PRO A 50 -11.63 -6.43 3.51
C PRO A 50 -11.22 -5.07 4.06
N GLY A 51 -11.87 -4.03 3.56
CA GLY A 51 -11.62 -2.68 4.05
C GLY A 51 -12.19 -2.49 5.44
N CYS A 52 -11.37 -2.75 6.45
CA CYS A 52 -11.63 -2.34 7.81
C CYS A 52 -10.65 -1.21 8.18
N TYR A 53 -11.18 -0.17 8.82
CA TYR A 53 -10.39 0.90 9.38
C TYR A 53 -9.70 0.37 10.63
N ASP A 54 -8.55 -0.27 10.41
CA ASP A 54 -7.84 -1.08 11.40
C ASP A 54 -6.85 -0.28 12.26
N GLY A 55 -6.88 1.06 12.16
CA GLY A 55 -5.95 1.92 12.88
C GLY A 55 -4.52 1.92 12.31
N TYR A 56 -4.31 1.49 11.06
CA TYR A 56 -3.04 1.61 10.34
C TYR A 56 -3.24 2.09 8.90
N ASN A 57 -2.20 2.70 8.34
CA ASN A 57 -2.17 3.18 6.95
C ASN A 57 -1.16 2.39 6.09
N CYS A 58 -0.91 2.84 4.85
CA CYS A 58 0.01 2.16 3.95
C CYS A 58 1.44 2.01 4.53
N ILE A 59 1.93 3.00 5.28
CA ILE A 59 3.24 2.93 5.94
C ILE A 59 3.27 1.87 7.04
N GLY A 60 2.25 1.82 7.89
CA GLY A 60 2.15 0.76 8.92
C GLY A 60 2.12 -0.63 8.28
N TRP A 61 1.38 -0.76 7.17
CA TRP A 61 1.28 -2.03 6.44
C TRP A 61 2.61 -2.55 5.88
N THR A 62 3.44 -1.67 5.33
CA THR A 62 4.73 -2.06 4.72
C THR A 62 5.74 -2.52 5.76
N VAL A 63 5.67 -2.00 6.99
CA VAL A 63 6.54 -2.42 8.10
C VAL A 63 5.92 -3.52 8.98
N GLY A 64 4.71 -3.98 8.67
CA GLY A 64 4.01 -5.03 9.42
C GLY A 64 3.44 -4.58 10.77
N ASP A 65 3.27 -3.27 10.97
CA ASP A 65 2.61 -2.72 12.15
C ASP A 65 1.19 -2.30 11.77
N THR A 66 0.25 -3.21 12.03
CA THR A 66 -1.19 -2.98 11.77
C THR A 66 -1.91 -2.39 12.99
N THR A 67 -1.19 -1.76 13.91
CA THR A 67 -1.78 -1.18 15.13
C THR A 67 -1.68 0.34 15.19
N LEU A 68 -0.93 0.95 14.27
CA LEU A 68 -0.65 2.38 14.25
C LEU A 68 -0.71 2.98 12.84
N GLU A 69 -1.24 4.20 12.74
CA GLU A 69 -1.02 5.07 11.60
C GLU A 69 0.30 5.83 11.79
N PHE A 70 1.10 5.88 10.72
CA PHE A 70 2.34 6.66 10.70
C PHE A 70 2.15 7.87 9.79
N ASP A 71 2.54 9.05 10.27
CA ASP A 71 2.50 10.26 9.43
C ASP A 71 3.42 10.07 8.22
N VAL A 72 2.94 10.47 7.04
CA VAL A 72 3.81 10.65 5.88
C VAL A 72 4.64 11.91 6.09
N GLU A 73 5.93 11.84 5.80
CA GLU A 73 6.86 12.97 5.93
C GLU A 73 7.51 13.31 4.58
N ALA A 74 8.42 14.28 4.59
CA ALA A 74 9.37 14.45 3.49
C ALA A 74 10.10 13.12 3.22
N VAL A 75 10.49 12.88 1.98
CA VAL A 75 11.13 11.62 1.57
C VAL A 75 12.36 11.29 2.43
N THR A 76 13.14 12.30 2.84
CA THR A 76 14.27 12.12 3.76
C THR A 76 13.85 11.57 5.12
N GLY A 77 12.76 12.07 5.71
CA GLY A 77 12.19 11.56 6.96
C GLY A 77 11.71 10.12 6.82
N MET A 78 11.04 9.81 5.70
CA MET A 78 10.59 8.45 5.41
C MET A 78 11.73 7.45 5.23
N VAL A 79 12.84 7.86 4.59
CA VAL A 79 14.05 7.02 4.51
C VAL A 79 14.55 6.69 5.92
N GLN A 80 14.70 7.69 6.79
CA GLN A 80 15.14 7.46 8.17
C GLN A 80 14.18 6.54 8.95
N PHE A 81 12.87 6.68 8.72
CA PHE A 81 11.87 5.80 9.30
C PHE A 81 12.11 4.33 8.89
N TYR A 82 12.25 4.02 7.60
CA TYR A 82 12.47 2.64 7.15
C TYR A 82 13.81 2.07 7.65
N LEU A 83 14.87 2.88 7.66
CA LEU A 83 16.15 2.48 8.24
C LEU A 83 16.00 2.14 9.74
N SER A 84 15.25 2.94 10.50
CA SER A 84 14.98 2.68 11.93
C SER A 84 14.16 1.40 12.18
N LYS A 85 13.44 0.92 11.16
CA LYS A 85 12.68 -0.34 11.18
C LYS A 85 13.49 -1.54 10.69
N GLY A 86 14.79 -1.37 10.45
CA GLY A 86 15.68 -2.45 10.03
C GLY A 86 15.64 -2.77 8.54
N PHE A 87 15.13 -1.84 7.71
CA PHE A 87 15.25 -1.96 6.26
C PHE A 87 16.58 -1.39 5.77
N LEU A 88 17.01 -1.85 4.60
CA LEU A 88 18.15 -1.31 3.85
C LEU A 88 17.62 -0.59 2.61
N GLU A 89 18.09 0.62 2.37
CA GLU A 89 17.83 1.31 1.10
C GLU A 89 18.55 0.59 -0.04
N VAL A 90 17.84 0.38 -1.14
CA VAL A 90 18.36 -0.18 -2.40
C VAL A 90 18.04 0.80 -3.54
N PRO A 91 18.67 0.67 -4.72
CA PRO A 91 18.30 1.50 -5.87
C PRO A 91 16.78 1.50 -6.10
N ALA A 92 16.23 2.66 -6.43
CA ALA A 92 14.82 2.81 -6.71
C ALA A 92 14.42 1.86 -7.86
N GLY A 93 13.40 1.01 -7.64
CA GLY A 93 12.97 0.01 -8.62
C GLY A 93 13.79 -1.29 -8.63
N ASP A 94 14.73 -1.48 -7.70
CA ASP A 94 15.53 -2.71 -7.62
C ASP A 94 14.63 -3.96 -7.46
N GLY A 95 14.99 -5.06 -8.12
CA GLY A 95 14.22 -6.32 -8.08
C GLY A 95 14.27 -7.04 -6.73
N ALA A 96 15.26 -6.72 -5.89
CA ALA A 96 15.40 -7.21 -4.53
C ALA A 96 14.62 -6.36 -3.49
N ALA A 97 13.91 -5.32 -3.92
CA ALA A 97 13.10 -4.50 -3.02
C ALA A 97 11.87 -5.27 -2.51
N ASP A 98 11.56 -5.06 -1.23
CA ASP A 98 10.35 -5.54 -0.56
C ASP A 98 9.31 -4.42 -0.40
N VAL A 99 9.77 -3.16 -0.37
CA VAL A 99 8.94 -1.97 -0.18
C VAL A 99 9.37 -0.88 -1.16
N ASP A 100 8.40 -0.18 -1.75
CA ASP A 100 8.61 1.02 -2.55
C ASP A 100 7.87 2.20 -1.93
N LEU A 101 8.51 3.36 -1.97
CA LEU A 101 7.97 4.63 -1.54
C LEU A 101 7.68 5.49 -2.77
N MET A 102 6.45 6.00 -2.84
CA MET A 102 6.03 6.96 -3.85
C MET A 102 5.98 8.37 -3.25
N ALA A 103 6.27 9.35 -4.09
CA ALA A 103 6.28 10.75 -3.68
C ALA A 103 5.76 11.68 -4.77
N ILE A 104 5.12 12.74 -4.31
CA ILE A 104 4.62 13.86 -5.10
C ILE A 104 5.58 15.05 -5.00
N SER A 105 5.23 16.15 -5.69
CA SER A 105 6.01 17.41 -5.65
C SER A 105 7.47 17.17 -6.01
N ASN A 106 7.73 16.54 -7.16
CA ASN A 106 9.09 16.20 -7.64
C ASN A 106 9.92 15.38 -6.64
N GLY A 107 9.27 14.52 -5.84
CA GLY A 107 9.95 13.63 -4.91
C GLY A 107 10.28 14.26 -3.55
N HIS A 108 9.67 15.40 -3.20
CA HIS A 108 9.89 16.03 -1.90
C HIS A 108 9.02 15.43 -0.79
N PHE A 109 7.76 15.11 -1.07
CA PHE A 109 6.81 14.62 -0.07
C PHE A 109 6.36 13.20 -0.38
N ALA A 110 6.57 12.31 0.60
CA ALA A 110 6.02 10.97 0.48
C ALA A 110 4.49 11.03 0.52
N SER A 111 3.88 10.21 -0.32
CA SER A 111 2.42 10.15 -0.51
C SER A 111 1.90 8.75 -0.20
N HIS A 112 2.70 7.71 -0.49
CA HIS A 112 2.27 6.32 -0.37
C HIS A 112 3.46 5.37 -0.27
N ALA A 113 3.22 4.19 0.33
CA ALA A 113 4.14 3.07 0.25
C ALA A 113 3.40 1.79 -0.12
N THR A 114 4.07 0.96 -0.89
CA THR A 114 3.59 -0.37 -1.31
C THR A 114 4.63 -1.42 -0.95
N LYS A 115 4.20 -2.67 -0.78
CA LYS A 115 5.11 -3.79 -0.54
C LYS A 115 4.88 -4.93 -1.52
N LYS A 116 5.91 -5.74 -1.73
CA LYS A 116 5.81 -6.95 -2.54
C LYS A 116 4.76 -7.89 -1.95
N TYR A 117 3.87 -8.42 -2.80
CA TYR A 117 2.84 -9.35 -2.34
C TYR A 117 3.44 -10.73 -2.04
N THR A 118 3.24 -11.20 -0.82
CA THR A 118 3.71 -12.51 -0.32
C THR A 118 2.58 -13.36 0.28
N GLY A 119 1.33 -12.94 0.09
CA GLY A 119 0.15 -13.62 0.62
C GLY A 119 -0.27 -14.87 -0.19
N PRO A 120 -1.37 -15.52 0.23
CA PRO A 120 -1.96 -16.64 -0.50
C PRO A 120 -2.27 -16.28 -1.94
N ARG A 121 -2.23 -17.23 -2.87
CA ARG A 121 -2.53 -16.97 -4.29
C ARG A 121 -3.73 -17.78 -4.71
N VAL A 122 -4.56 -17.20 -5.58
CA VAL A 122 -5.66 -17.89 -6.25
C VAL A 122 -5.32 -18.18 -7.71
N GLN A 123 -6.00 -19.16 -8.29
CA GLN A 123 -5.81 -19.52 -9.70
C GLN A 123 -6.02 -18.29 -10.61
N GLY A 124 -5.07 -18.06 -11.53
CA GLY A 124 -5.12 -16.95 -12.48
C GLY A 124 -4.51 -15.64 -11.97
N MET A 125 -4.06 -15.57 -10.71
CA MET A 125 -3.39 -14.39 -10.17
C MET A 125 -1.97 -14.23 -10.75
N PRO A 126 -1.62 -13.09 -11.39
CA PRO A 126 -0.29 -12.85 -11.96
C PRO A 126 0.83 -12.82 -10.91
N ASP A 127 2.01 -13.34 -11.26
CA ASP A 127 3.18 -13.30 -10.38
C ASP A 127 3.78 -11.90 -10.26
N GLY A 128 4.60 -11.68 -9.22
CA GLY A 128 5.34 -10.43 -9.05
C GLY A 128 4.50 -9.21 -8.67
N LEU A 129 3.27 -9.42 -8.20
CA LEU A 129 2.38 -8.35 -7.75
C LEU A 129 2.92 -7.65 -6.49
N TRP A 130 2.47 -6.40 -6.35
CA TRP A 130 2.65 -5.55 -5.19
C TRP A 130 1.31 -5.36 -4.51
N GLU A 131 1.32 -4.90 -3.27
CA GLU A 131 0.13 -4.75 -2.45
C GLU A 131 0.17 -3.43 -1.69
N SER A 132 -0.99 -2.78 -1.64
CA SER A 132 -1.18 -1.50 -0.98
C SER A 132 -2.46 -1.49 -0.17
N LYS A 133 -2.44 -0.82 0.99
CA LYS A 133 -3.68 -0.38 1.64
C LYS A 133 -4.13 0.90 0.95
N LEU A 134 -5.22 0.82 0.20
CA LEU A 134 -5.84 1.98 -0.43
C LEU A 134 -6.89 2.55 0.54
N TYR A 135 -6.81 3.86 0.79
CA TYR A 135 -7.76 4.54 1.66
C TYR A 135 -9.18 4.49 1.06
N PRO A 136 -10.25 4.19 1.83
CA PRO A 136 -10.31 4.08 3.29
C PRO A 136 -10.21 2.66 3.89
N GLY A 137 -9.77 1.60 3.20
CA GLY A 137 -9.71 0.32 3.93
C GLY A 137 -9.06 -0.87 3.26
N ALA A 138 -9.41 -1.20 2.02
CA ALA A 138 -9.03 -2.49 1.46
C ALA A 138 -7.53 -2.55 1.19
N ARG A 139 -6.96 -3.73 1.40
CA ARG A 139 -5.68 -4.06 0.80
C ARG A 139 -5.96 -4.71 -0.54
N VAL A 140 -5.28 -4.21 -1.56
CA VAL A 140 -5.39 -4.76 -2.90
C VAL A 140 -4.02 -4.98 -3.50
N THR A 141 -3.93 -5.99 -4.37
CA THR A 141 -2.77 -6.13 -5.23
C THR A 141 -2.81 -5.17 -6.41
N HIS A 142 -1.66 -4.93 -7.02
CA HIS A 142 -1.48 -4.16 -8.25
C HIS A 142 -0.10 -4.47 -8.85
N GLY A 143 0.14 -4.05 -10.09
CA GLY A 143 1.48 -4.01 -10.66
C GLY A 143 2.35 -2.95 -9.97
N ARG A 144 3.67 -3.16 -9.94
CA ARG A 144 4.62 -2.35 -9.15
C ARG A 144 4.46 -0.83 -9.30
N LEU A 145 4.26 -0.36 -10.53
CA LEU A 145 4.17 1.06 -10.87
C LEU A 145 2.75 1.52 -11.22
N GLU A 146 1.74 0.66 -11.10
CA GLU A 146 0.38 0.95 -11.57
C GLU A 146 -0.35 2.01 -10.73
N LEU A 147 0.12 2.24 -9.51
CA LEU A 147 -0.38 3.31 -8.64
C LEU A 147 0.33 4.65 -8.86
N ALA A 148 1.35 4.71 -9.73
CA ALA A 148 2.00 5.97 -10.08
C ALA A 148 1.03 6.86 -10.87
N GLY A 149 1.02 8.15 -10.57
CA GLY A 149 0.06 9.10 -11.15
C GLY A 149 -0.11 10.34 -10.29
N GLU A 150 -1.16 11.11 -10.51
CA GLU A 150 -1.37 12.36 -9.77
C GLU A 150 -1.59 12.14 -8.26
N THR A 151 -2.27 11.05 -7.89
CA THR A 151 -2.62 10.75 -6.50
C THR A 151 -1.40 10.41 -5.64
N TYR A 152 -0.50 9.56 -6.13
CA TYR A 152 0.67 9.10 -5.36
C TYR A 152 2.01 9.53 -5.95
N GLY A 153 2.04 10.18 -7.10
CA GLY A 153 3.27 10.63 -7.73
C GLY A 153 4.05 9.46 -8.33
N VAL A 154 5.36 9.46 -8.12
CA VAL A 154 6.29 8.51 -8.74
C VAL A 154 7.08 7.73 -7.69
N LEU A 155 7.56 6.55 -8.05
CA LEU A 155 8.49 5.78 -7.24
C LEU A 155 9.79 6.58 -7.07
N VAL A 156 10.21 6.80 -5.83
CA VAL A 156 11.44 7.58 -5.50
C VAL A 156 12.45 6.82 -4.65
N LYS A 157 11.99 5.86 -3.86
CA LYS A 157 12.85 5.04 -2.98
C LYS A 157 12.35 3.61 -2.92
N SER A 158 13.29 2.69 -2.74
CA SER A 158 13.02 1.27 -2.57
C SER A 158 13.82 0.74 -1.39
N PHE A 159 13.26 -0.23 -0.69
CA PHE A 159 13.84 -0.80 0.52
C PHE A 159 13.74 -2.31 0.49
N ARG A 160 14.76 -2.97 1.02
CA ARG A 160 14.79 -4.41 1.27
C ARG A 160 14.79 -4.64 2.77
N LYS A 161 14.03 -5.62 3.24
CA LYS A 161 14.08 -6.05 4.63
C LYS A 161 15.42 -6.75 4.89
N ALA A 162 16.14 -6.35 5.94
CA ALA A 162 17.42 -6.96 6.31
C ALA A 162 17.26 -8.41 6.78
#